data_AF-A0A951D6Y2-F1
#
_entry.id   AF-A0A951D6Y2-F1
#
_cell.length_a   1.000
_cell.length_b   1.000
_cell.length_c   1.000
_cell.angle_alpha   90.00
_cell.angle_beta   90.00
_cell.angle_gamma   90.00
#
_symmetry.space_group_name_H-M   'P 1'
#
loop_
_entity.id
_entity.type
_entity.pdbx_description
1 polymer ?
#
loop_
_entity_poly.entity_id
_entity_poly.type
_entity_poly.pdbx_seq_one_letter_code
_entity_poly.pdbx_strand_id
1 'polypeptide(L)'
;MDGLVPTVLRSVGTLEDALEAECWASELVSMWRGRQLIDGEAEEVFVPAFIRALERKGSPKALATLRALSAVGRESHARKARAAADGLAGRGVSEPPWAAQLGHAEPVATELTYEEAFDDGVSVLIEFAPPDGERHTLGIYIDHNLGGLVKDAFLAGPLDEVRSKLSSQAHNGVGLALRKLEPAEARARIEAGLYMLDHTYDAPVDDDVHALRGLIDGRIRRLPDGFELPEEYEEMSVEERERLHAEFLASPEGQHWRGDAGAEDVVETAIWFGADYNHGGPLRWSVVVVEIFMTSWLPRKVTREPVFFERVTEVLPDWVRYAGRVRGVPAEPLSEASQAVELFQDEMLEAVNDPHAWGPAKTFAVAAQAAGVDLTDPDALNAFVEKYNEGLAA
;
A
#
# COMPACT_ATOMS: atom_id res chain seq x y z
N MET A 1 -8.27 -23.81 -19.53
CA MET A 1 -7.24 -23.50 -20.54
C MET A 1 -7.82 -23.32 -21.94
N ASP A 2 -8.73 -24.20 -22.38
CA ASP A 2 -9.22 -24.24 -23.77
C ASP A 2 -9.94 -22.96 -24.27
N GLY A 3 -10.53 -22.17 -23.37
CA GLY A 3 -11.11 -20.86 -23.71
C GLY A 3 -10.15 -19.67 -23.64
N LEU A 4 -9.09 -19.75 -22.83
CA LEU A 4 -8.17 -18.64 -22.58
C LEU A 4 -7.17 -18.46 -23.72
N VAL A 5 -6.54 -19.55 -24.18
CA VAL A 5 -5.51 -19.51 -25.21
C VAL A 5 -6.02 -18.84 -26.51
N PRO A 6 -7.21 -19.16 -27.05
CA PRO A 6 -7.72 -18.47 -28.24
C PRO A 6 -7.92 -16.96 -28.04
N THR A 7 -8.37 -16.53 -26.87
CA THR A 7 -8.59 -15.11 -26.55
C THR A 7 -7.28 -14.34 -26.47
N VAL A 8 -6.30 -14.88 -25.72
CA VAL A 8 -4.95 -14.32 -25.61
C VAL A 8 -4.30 -14.17 -26.98
N LEU A 9 -4.35 -15.23 -27.81
CA LEU A 9 -3.73 -15.20 -29.14
C LEU A 9 -4.40 -14.20 -30.09
N ARG A 10 -5.68 -13.84 -29.88
CA ARG A 10 -6.29 -12.74 -30.64
C ARG A 10 -5.69 -11.41 -30.25
N SER A 11 -5.65 -11.12 -28.95
CA SER A 11 -5.17 -9.85 -28.40
C SER A 11 -3.68 -9.59 -28.66
N VAL A 12 -2.80 -10.59 -28.51
CA VAL A 12 -1.36 -10.39 -28.77
C VAL A 12 -1.05 -9.97 -30.21
N GLY A 13 -1.97 -10.21 -31.15
CA GLY A 13 -1.79 -9.83 -32.56
C GLY A 13 -2.07 -8.37 -32.86
N THR A 14 -2.56 -7.59 -31.89
CA THR A 14 -2.86 -6.15 -32.05
C THR A 14 -1.82 -5.26 -31.38
N LEU A 15 -0.82 -5.83 -30.72
CA LEU A 15 0.22 -5.08 -29.99
C LEU A 15 1.22 -4.48 -30.97
N GLU A 16 1.48 -3.19 -30.82
CA GLU A 16 2.29 -2.41 -31.75
C GLU A 16 3.76 -2.33 -31.30
N ASP A 17 3.99 -2.25 -29.98
CA ASP A 17 5.33 -2.07 -29.42
C ASP A 17 5.63 -2.96 -28.19
N ALA A 18 6.86 -2.83 -27.69
CA ALA A 18 7.35 -3.62 -26.56
C ALA A 18 6.69 -3.22 -25.22
N LEU A 19 6.37 -1.94 -25.01
CA LEU A 19 5.74 -1.48 -23.78
C LEU A 19 4.31 -2.01 -23.69
N GLU A 20 3.54 -1.93 -24.78
CA GLU A 20 2.21 -2.53 -24.86
C GLU A 20 2.25 -4.03 -24.59
N ALA A 21 3.24 -4.73 -25.16
CA ALA A 21 3.41 -6.16 -24.94
C ALA A 21 3.75 -6.52 -23.49
N GLU A 22 4.58 -5.73 -22.82
CA GLU A 22 4.91 -5.91 -21.40
C GLU A 22 3.71 -5.61 -20.50
N CYS A 23 2.98 -4.51 -20.73
CA CYS A 23 1.77 -4.17 -19.97
C CYS A 23 0.71 -5.27 -20.11
N TRP A 24 0.43 -5.68 -21.34
CA TRP A 24 -0.51 -6.76 -21.64
C TRP A 24 -0.11 -8.08 -20.98
N ALA A 25 1.19 -8.44 -21.00
CA ALA A 25 1.64 -9.66 -20.36
C ALA A 25 1.59 -9.56 -18.82
N SER A 26 1.81 -8.36 -18.26
CA SER A 26 1.70 -8.12 -16.82
C SER A 26 0.26 -8.32 -16.36
N GLU A 27 -0.71 -7.73 -17.07
CA GLU A 27 -2.14 -7.91 -16.81
C GLU A 27 -2.57 -9.37 -16.97
N LEU A 28 -2.03 -10.08 -17.98
CA LEU A 28 -2.31 -11.50 -18.16
C LEU A 28 -1.83 -12.35 -16.97
N VAL A 29 -0.66 -12.06 -16.42
CA VAL A 29 -0.12 -12.79 -15.25
C VAL A 29 -0.89 -12.43 -13.97
N SER A 30 -1.35 -11.19 -13.83
CA SER A 30 -2.09 -10.73 -12.64
C SER A 30 -3.37 -11.55 -12.40
N MET A 31 -3.97 -12.12 -13.44
CA MET A 31 -5.14 -13.01 -13.34
C MET A 31 -4.96 -14.19 -12.37
N TRP A 32 -3.71 -14.64 -12.15
CA TRP A 32 -3.39 -15.76 -11.25
C TRP A 32 -2.60 -15.36 -10.01
N ARG A 33 -2.08 -14.13 -9.96
CA ARG A 33 -1.22 -13.66 -8.87
C ARG A 33 -2.04 -13.49 -7.59
N GLY A 34 -1.44 -13.81 -6.44
CA GLY A 34 -2.06 -13.65 -5.11
C GLY A 34 -3.21 -14.61 -4.79
N ARG A 35 -3.67 -15.43 -5.75
CA ARG A 35 -4.76 -16.39 -5.54
C ARG A 35 -4.22 -17.68 -4.93
N GLN A 36 -4.70 -18.04 -3.75
CA GLN A 36 -4.39 -19.30 -3.11
C GLN A 36 -5.27 -20.45 -3.63
N LEU A 37 -4.65 -21.60 -3.90
CA LEU A 37 -5.31 -22.87 -4.13
C LEU A 37 -5.02 -23.80 -2.94
N ILE A 38 -5.76 -24.91 -2.85
CA ILE A 38 -5.55 -25.94 -1.82
C ILE A 38 -4.10 -26.45 -1.80
N ASP A 39 -3.45 -26.53 -2.96
CA ASP A 39 -2.10 -27.10 -3.15
C ASP A 39 -1.02 -26.05 -3.49
N GLY A 40 -1.24 -24.77 -3.15
CA GLY A 40 -0.27 -23.67 -3.34
C GLY A 40 -0.80 -22.50 -4.17
N GLU A 41 0.09 -21.61 -4.62
CA GLU A 41 -0.31 -20.42 -5.39
C GLU A 41 -0.81 -20.79 -6.79
N ALA A 42 -1.90 -20.14 -7.21
CA ALA A 42 -2.47 -20.35 -8.54
C ALA A 42 -1.48 -20.03 -9.65
N GLU A 43 -0.66 -18.97 -9.50
CA GLU A 43 0.37 -18.59 -10.47
C GLU A 43 1.35 -19.76 -10.75
N GLU A 44 1.86 -20.42 -9.71
CA GLU A 44 2.83 -21.52 -9.81
C GLU A 44 2.27 -22.76 -10.53
N VAL A 45 0.95 -22.95 -10.49
CA VAL A 45 0.27 -24.06 -11.17
C VAL A 45 -0.09 -23.69 -12.61
N PHE A 46 -0.74 -22.54 -12.80
CA PHE A 46 -1.36 -22.17 -14.07
C PHE A 46 -0.35 -21.62 -15.08
N VAL A 47 0.63 -20.80 -14.67
CA VAL A 47 1.58 -20.17 -15.60
C VAL A 47 2.44 -21.22 -16.31
N PRO A 48 3.03 -22.24 -15.64
CA PRO A 48 3.77 -23.29 -16.34
C PRO A 48 2.90 -24.11 -17.29
N ALA A 49 1.64 -24.37 -16.93
CA ALA A 49 0.71 -25.09 -17.81
C ALA A 49 0.36 -24.27 -19.05
N PHE A 50 0.20 -22.96 -18.89
CA PHE A 50 -0.05 -22.01 -19.99
C PHE A 50 1.14 -21.93 -20.95
N ILE A 51 2.37 -21.80 -20.43
CA ILE A 51 3.60 -21.82 -21.23
C ILE A 51 3.68 -23.09 -22.09
N ARG A 52 3.46 -24.28 -21.49
CA ARG A 52 3.44 -25.55 -22.23
C ARG A 52 2.35 -25.60 -23.30
N ALA A 53 1.19 -24.99 -23.06
CA ALA A 53 0.11 -24.94 -24.04
C ALA A 53 0.47 -24.05 -25.25
N LEU A 54 1.10 -22.89 -25.00
CA LEU A 54 1.60 -22.00 -26.06
C LEU A 54 2.71 -22.67 -26.88
N GLU A 55 3.66 -23.33 -26.21
CA GLU A 55 4.74 -24.06 -26.88
C GLU A 55 4.20 -25.14 -27.83
N ARG A 56 3.21 -25.92 -27.39
CA ARG A 56 2.53 -26.93 -28.23
C ARG A 56 1.77 -26.29 -29.40
N LYS A 57 1.22 -25.09 -29.23
CA LYS A 57 0.49 -24.40 -30.30
C LYS A 57 1.42 -23.96 -31.42
N GLY A 58 2.63 -23.52 -31.06
CA GLY A 58 3.73 -23.25 -31.98
C GLY A 58 3.45 -22.30 -33.14
N SER A 59 2.59 -21.31 -32.92
CA SER A 59 2.29 -20.26 -33.90
C SER A 59 3.09 -18.98 -33.61
N PRO A 60 3.19 -18.03 -34.57
CA PRO A 60 3.83 -16.73 -34.33
C PRO A 60 3.22 -15.98 -33.13
N LYS A 61 1.90 -16.05 -32.97
CA LYS A 61 1.20 -15.46 -31.82
C LYS A 61 1.56 -16.16 -30.49
N ALA A 62 1.76 -17.48 -30.50
CA ALA A 62 2.20 -18.20 -29.31
C ALA A 62 3.65 -17.84 -28.93
N LEU A 63 4.53 -17.72 -29.93
CA LEU A 63 5.90 -17.21 -29.72
C LEU A 63 5.87 -15.78 -29.13
N ALA A 64 5.06 -14.88 -29.71
CA ALA A 64 4.91 -13.52 -29.21
C ALA A 64 4.44 -13.48 -27.75
N THR A 65 3.42 -14.27 -27.38
CA THR A 65 2.99 -14.36 -25.98
C THR A 65 4.11 -14.87 -25.06
N LEU A 66 4.86 -15.89 -25.46
CA LEU A 66 5.98 -16.42 -24.67
C LEU A 66 7.10 -15.38 -24.49
N ARG A 67 7.39 -14.58 -25.53
CA ARG A 67 8.34 -13.47 -25.45
C ARG A 67 7.89 -12.43 -24.43
N ALA A 68 6.65 -11.97 -24.52
CA ALA A 68 6.10 -10.99 -23.58
C ALA A 68 6.08 -11.51 -22.12
N LEU A 69 5.63 -12.75 -21.89
CA LEU A 69 5.69 -13.40 -20.57
C LEU A 69 7.13 -13.51 -20.02
N SER A 70 8.12 -13.68 -20.90
CA SER A 70 9.52 -13.77 -20.48
C SER A 70 10.13 -12.44 -20.01
N ALA A 71 9.48 -11.31 -20.29
CA ALA A 71 9.93 -9.98 -19.90
C ALA A 71 9.43 -9.60 -18.49
N VAL A 72 8.17 -9.96 -18.17
CA VAL A 72 7.47 -9.49 -16.96
C VAL A 72 7.22 -10.58 -15.91
N GLY A 73 7.34 -11.86 -16.28
CA GLY A 73 7.13 -12.95 -15.32
C GLY A 73 8.14 -12.96 -14.17
N ARG A 74 7.77 -13.59 -13.06
CA ARG A 74 8.72 -13.98 -11.99
C ARG A 74 9.88 -14.77 -12.61
N GLU A 75 11.07 -14.72 -12.01
CA GLU A 75 12.29 -15.28 -12.62
C GLU A 75 12.13 -16.75 -13.07
N SER A 76 11.48 -17.58 -12.26
CA SER A 76 11.19 -18.98 -12.57
C SER A 76 10.29 -19.14 -13.82
N HIS A 77 9.25 -18.32 -13.94
CA HIS A 77 8.30 -18.29 -15.05
C HIS A 77 8.93 -17.68 -16.31
N ALA A 78 9.66 -16.57 -16.16
CA ALA A 78 10.35 -15.89 -17.24
C ALA A 78 11.37 -16.81 -17.92
N ARG A 79 12.15 -17.56 -17.14
CA ARG A 79 13.10 -18.56 -17.68
C ARG A 79 12.41 -19.66 -18.49
N LYS A 80 11.29 -20.20 -18.00
CA LYS A 80 10.49 -21.22 -18.71
C LYS A 80 9.90 -20.67 -20.00
N ALA A 81 9.33 -19.46 -19.96
CA ALA A 81 8.75 -18.80 -21.12
C ALA A 81 9.81 -18.50 -22.19
N ARG A 82 10.99 -18.01 -21.78
CA ARG A 82 12.13 -17.76 -22.67
C ARG A 82 12.60 -19.03 -23.36
N ALA A 83 12.80 -20.12 -22.62
CA ALA A 83 13.22 -21.40 -23.19
C ALA A 83 12.22 -21.94 -24.23
N ALA A 84 10.91 -21.84 -23.93
CA ALA A 84 9.86 -22.25 -24.87
C ALA A 84 9.82 -21.36 -26.13
N ALA A 85 10.00 -20.04 -25.96
CA ALA A 85 10.10 -19.09 -27.07
C ALA A 85 11.31 -19.39 -27.96
N ASP A 86 12.49 -19.59 -27.37
CA ASP A 86 13.73 -19.92 -28.10
C ASP A 86 13.59 -21.23 -28.87
N GLY A 87 12.93 -22.23 -28.27
CA GLY A 87 12.61 -23.49 -28.94
C GLY A 87 11.69 -23.32 -30.15
N LEU A 88 10.75 -22.37 -30.12
CA LEU A 88 9.89 -22.05 -31.26
C LEU A 88 10.62 -21.26 -32.35
N ALA A 89 11.39 -20.25 -31.96
CA ALA A 89 12.21 -19.45 -32.88
C ALA A 89 13.23 -20.35 -33.61
N GLY A 90 13.88 -21.28 -32.91
CA GLY A 90 14.79 -22.26 -33.49
C GLY A 90 14.13 -23.24 -34.48
N ARG A 91 12.80 -23.41 -34.41
CA ARG A 91 12.00 -24.16 -35.41
C ARG A 91 11.55 -23.30 -36.60
N GLY A 92 11.97 -22.03 -36.67
CA GLY A 92 11.64 -21.11 -37.76
C GLY A 92 10.31 -20.38 -37.59
N VAL A 93 9.72 -20.35 -36.39
CA VAL A 93 8.53 -19.52 -36.13
C VAL A 93 8.97 -18.05 -36.09
N SER A 94 8.28 -17.18 -36.85
CA SER A 94 8.61 -15.76 -36.96
C SER A 94 8.45 -15.01 -35.63
N GLU A 95 9.49 -14.29 -35.23
CA GLU A 95 9.48 -13.36 -34.08
C GLU A 95 8.57 -12.15 -34.36
N PRO A 96 7.90 -11.59 -33.33
CA PRO A 96 7.20 -10.32 -33.47
C PRO A 96 8.20 -9.15 -33.57
N PRO A 97 7.85 -8.04 -34.24
CA PRO A 97 8.77 -6.91 -34.48
C PRO A 97 9.38 -6.31 -33.21
N TRP A 98 8.61 -6.27 -32.12
CA TRP A 98 9.01 -5.68 -30.83
C TRP A 98 9.81 -6.64 -29.92
N ALA A 99 9.99 -7.92 -30.28
CA ALA A 99 10.61 -8.91 -29.37
C ALA A 99 12.01 -8.52 -28.90
N ALA A 100 12.81 -7.89 -29.76
CA ALA A 100 14.18 -7.49 -29.45
C ALA A 100 14.28 -6.30 -28.48
N GLN A 101 13.17 -5.59 -28.24
CA GLN A 101 13.13 -4.39 -27.38
C GLN A 101 12.60 -4.69 -25.96
N LEU A 102 12.03 -5.88 -25.75
CA LEU A 102 11.48 -6.30 -24.45
C LEU A 102 12.54 -6.27 -23.34
N GLY A 103 12.21 -5.66 -22.22
CA GLY A 103 13.06 -5.58 -21.03
C GLY A 103 14.29 -4.67 -21.19
N HIS A 104 14.39 -3.93 -22.29
CA HIS A 104 15.55 -3.07 -22.60
C HIS A 104 15.31 -1.58 -22.33
N ALA A 105 14.19 -1.22 -21.70
CA ALA A 105 13.98 0.16 -21.24
C ALA A 105 14.88 0.46 -20.03
N GLU A 106 15.77 1.45 -20.17
CA GLU A 106 16.74 1.82 -19.14
C GLU A 106 16.20 2.98 -18.28
N PRO A 107 16.39 2.96 -16.95
CA PRO A 107 16.01 4.09 -16.11
C PRO A 107 16.94 5.29 -16.40
N VAL A 108 16.35 6.45 -16.71
CA VAL A 108 17.09 7.67 -17.05
C VAL A 108 16.91 8.81 -16.05
N ALA A 109 15.82 8.79 -15.28
CA ALA A 109 15.58 9.74 -14.21
C ALA A 109 14.70 9.13 -13.11
N THR A 110 14.93 9.55 -11.87
CA THR A 110 14.16 9.14 -10.69
C THR A 110 13.84 10.36 -9.83
N GLU A 111 12.57 10.52 -9.49
CA GLU A 111 12.06 11.62 -8.66
C GLU A 111 11.10 11.10 -7.61
N LEU A 112 11.01 11.82 -6.49
CA LEU A 112 10.03 11.61 -5.45
C LEU A 112 9.11 12.81 -5.40
N THR A 113 7.81 12.56 -5.43
CA THR A 113 6.79 13.57 -5.11
C THR A 113 6.24 13.31 -3.73
N TYR A 114 6.12 14.36 -2.93
CA TYR A 114 5.64 14.24 -1.56
C TYR A 114 4.86 15.50 -1.18
N GLU A 115 3.99 15.35 -0.19
CA GLU A 115 3.23 16.43 0.39
C GLU A 115 4.01 17.04 1.57
N GLU A 116 4.18 18.36 1.59
CA GLU A 116 5.04 19.00 2.60
C GLU A 116 4.38 19.14 3.98
N ALA A 117 3.04 19.10 4.09
CA ALA A 117 2.37 19.41 5.34
C ALA A 117 2.27 18.18 6.25
N PHE A 118 1.77 17.05 5.75
CA PHE A 118 1.50 15.89 6.61
C PHE A 118 2.32 14.64 6.35
N ASP A 119 2.83 14.44 5.13
CA ASP A 119 3.52 13.19 4.74
C ASP A 119 2.59 11.96 4.77
N ASP A 120 1.38 12.13 4.23
CA ASP A 120 0.36 11.08 4.08
C ASP A 120 0.75 10.00 3.06
N GLY A 121 1.65 10.34 2.14
CA GLY A 121 2.18 9.42 1.16
C GLY A 121 3.13 10.10 0.20
N VAL A 122 3.80 9.27 -0.61
CA VAL A 122 4.79 9.71 -1.58
C VAL A 122 4.60 8.95 -2.89
N SER A 123 4.95 9.58 -4.02
CA SER A 123 5.03 8.89 -5.30
C SER A 123 6.47 8.80 -5.77
N VAL A 124 6.91 7.58 -6.08
CA VAL A 124 8.17 7.32 -6.76
C VAL A 124 7.91 7.38 -8.27
N LEU A 125 8.55 8.32 -8.95
CA LEU A 125 8.47 8.49 -10.41
C LEU A 125 9.79 8.05 -11.04
N ILE A 126 9.73 7.12 -12.00
CA ILE A 126 10.90 6.60 -12.71
C ILE A 126 10.67 6.76 -14.21
N GLU A 127 11.49 7.57 -14.87
CA GLU A 127 11.49 7.68 -16.33
C GLU A 127 12.35 6.57 -16.94
N PHE A 128 11.78 5.88 -17.93
CA PHE A 128 12.46 4.85 -18.70
C PHE A 128 12.60 5.26 -20.16
N ALA A 129 13.79 5.03 -20.72
CA ALA A 129 14.09 5.22 -22.13
C ALA A 129 14.27 3.85 -22.82
N PRO A 130 13.33 3.43 -23.69
CA PRO A 130 13.55 2.26 -24.55
C PRO A 130 14.62 2.55 -25.62
N PRO A 131 15.25 1.51 -26.22
CA PRO A 131 16.26 1.70 -27.26
C PRO A 131 15.70 2.42 -28.50
N ASP A 132 14.49 2.02 -28.91
CA ASP A 132 13.76 2.60 -30.03
C ASP A 132 12.30 2.77 -29.59
N GLY A 133 11.93 3.97 -29.12
CA GLY A 133 10.56 4.25 -28.67
C GLY A 133 10.46 5.55 -27.88
N GLU A 134 9.25 5.86 -27.41
CA GLU A 134 9.01 7.03 -26.58
C GLU A 134 9.36 6.77 -25.12
N ARG A 135 9.87 7.81 -24.44
CA ARG A 135 10.10 7.76 -22.99
C ARG A 135 8.76 7.69 -22.26
N HIS A 136 8.74 6.91 -21.19
CA HIS A 136 7.57 6.77 -20.33
C HIS A 136 7.99 6.86 -18.88
N THR A 137 7.07 7.30 -18.04
CA THR A 137 7.23 7.36 -16.59
C THR A 137 6.40 6.26 -15.95
N LEU A 138 7.03 5.44 -15.10
CA LEU A 138 6.34 4.59 -14.14
C LEU A 138 6.19 5.38 -12.84
N GLY A 139 4.94 5.65 -12.44
CA GLY A 139 4.59 6.25 -11.17
C GLY A 139 4.06 5.21 -10.21
N ILE A 140 4.53 5.23 -8.96
CA ILE A 140 4.10 4.33 -7.89
C ILE A 140 3.80 5.15 -6.66
N TYR A 141 2.56 5.15 -6.19
CA TYR A 141 2.14 5.83 -4.97
C TYR A 141 2.21 4.88 -3.77
N ILE A 142 2.93 5.32 -2.74
CA ILE A 142 3.11 4.65 -1.46
C ILE A 142 2.28 5.41 -0.43
N ASP A 143 1.29 4.74 0.16
CA ASP A 143 0.34 5.34 1.09
C ASP A 143 0.80 5.06 2.53
N HIS A 144 1.22 6.11 3.22
CA HIS A 144 1.70 5.98 4.58
C HIS A 144 0.56 5.82 5.60
N ASN A 145 -0.69 6.16 5.26
CA ASN A 145 -1.85 5.88 6.10
C ASN A 145 -2.25 4.39 6.05
N LEU A 146 -1.72 3.64 5.08
CA LEU A 146 -1.85 2.18 4.96
C LEU A 146 -0.54 1.46 5.27
N GLY A 147 0.23 1.97 6.23
CA GLY A 147 1.47 1.35 6.69
C GLY A 147 2.63 1.43 5.69
N GLY A 148 2.53 2.28 4.66
CA GLY A 148 3.56 2.45 3.64
C GLY A 148 3.48 1.42 2.52
N LEU A 149 2.31 0.85 2.24
CA LEU A 149 2.12 -0.06 1.10
C LEU A 149 1.98 0.70 -0.23
N VAL A 150 2.28 0.00 -1.34
CA VAL A 150 1.96 0.51 -2.68
C VAL A 150 0.45 0.46 -2.90
N LYS A 151 -0.18 1.62 -3.05
CA LYS A 151 -1.64 1.77 -3.19
C LYS A 151 -2.09 1.98 -4.63
N ASP A 152 -1.28 2.70 -5.41
CA ASP A 152 -1.57 3.00 -6.81
C ASP A 152 -0.30 2.92 -7.67
N ALA A 153 -0.45 2.58 -8.94
CA ALA A 153 0.61 2.55 -9.93
C ALA A 153 0.07 2.94 -11.30
N PHE A 154 0.80 3.78 -12.03
CA PHE A 154 0.37 4.24 -13.35
C PHE A 154 1.55 4.40 -14.32
N LEU A 155 1.21 4.38 -15.60
CA LEU A 155 2.12 4.78 -16.68
C LEU A 155 1.72 6.16 -17.20
N ALA A 156 2.73 6.98 -17.46
CA ALA A 156 2.58 8.27 -18.09
C ALA A 156 3.64 8.46 -19.18
N GLY A 157 3.52 9.55 -19.92
CA GLY A 157 4.54 9.97 -20.89
C GLY A 157 5.85 10.41 -20.22
N PRO A 158 6.69 11.16 -20.95
CA PRO A 158 7.93 11.72 -20.45
C PRO A 158 7.78 12.48 -19.12
N LEU A 159 8.80 12.43 -18.28
CA LEU A 159 8.72 12.93 -16.90
C LEU A 159 8.55 14.46 -16.81
N ASP A 160 9.05 15.19 -17.81
CA ASP A 160 8.84 16.64 -17.93
C ASP A 160 7.37 17.00 -18.16
N GLU A 161 6.63 16.20 -18.93
CA GLU A 161 5.17 16.35 -19.08
C GLU A 161 4.44 16.07 -17.77
N VAL A 162 4.83 15.03 -17.04
CA VAL A 162 4.29 14.69 -15.72
C VAL A 162 4.51 15.86 -14.75
N ARG A 163 5.73 16.40 -14.69
CA ARG A 163 6.06 17.57 -13.86
C ARG A 163 5.21 18.79 -14.22
N SER A 164 5.00 19.04 -15.51
CA SER A 164 4.16 20.15 -15.97
C SER A 164 2.72 20.01 -15.49
N LYS A 165 2.16 18.79 -15.51
CA LYS A 165 0.81 18.52 -15.02
C LYS A 165 0.71 18.70 -13.50
N LEU A 166 1.63 18.13 -12.74
CA LEU A 166 1.68 18.28 -11.26
C LEU A 166 1.78 19.74 -10.85
N SER A 167 2.66 20.51 -11.51
CA SER A 167 2.83 21.95 -11.23
C SER A 167 1.56 22.76 -11.51
N SER A 168 0.77 22.37 -12.52
CA SER A 168 -0.48 23.05 -12.86
C SER A 168 -1.63 22.76 -11.89
N GLN A 169 -1.58 21.63 -11.17
CA GLN A 169 -2.63 21.19 -10.24
C GLN A 169 -2.42 21.65 -8.79
N ALA A 170 -1.24 22.18 -8.45
CA ALA A 170 -0.91 22.70 -7.12
C ALA A 170 -1.70 23.96 -6.66
N HIS A 171 -2.80 24.31 -7.33
CA HIS A 171 -3.59 25.51 -7.05
C HIS A 171 -4.50 25.41 -5.79
N ASN A 172 -4.54 24.26 -5.11
CA ASN A 172 -5.42 24.01 -3.96
C ASN A 172 -4.71 24.03 -2.59
N GLY A 173 -3.62 24.79 -2.43
CA GLY A 173 -3.04 25.12 -1.12
C GLY A 173 -2.13 24.06 -0.47
N VAL A 174 -2.14 22.81 -0.95
CA VAL A 174 -1.17 21.78 -0.56
C VAL A 174 -0.24 21.50 -1.73
N GLY A 175 0.97 22.07 -1.68
CA GLY A 175 1.96 21.93 -2.74
C GLY A 175 2.59 20.53 -2.72
N LEU A 176 2.47 19.78 -3.82
CA LEU A 176 3.30 18.60 -4.04
C LEU A 176 4.72 19.08 -4.37
N ALA A 177 5.67 18.80 -3.49
CA ALA A 177 7.08 19.04 -3.73
C ALA A 177 7.67 17.89 -4.55
N LEU A 178 8.62 18.22 -5.42
CA LEU A 178 9.38 17.25 -6.19
C LEU A 178 10.86 17.35 -5.82
N ARG A 179 11.48 16.21 -5.53
CA ARG A 179 12.95 16.12 -5.40
C ARG A 179 13.50 15.02 -6.27
N LYS A 180 14.76 15.17 -6.69
CA LYS A 180 15.51 14.06 -7.27
C LYS A 180 15.67 12.96 -6.22
N LEU A 181 15.55 11.72 -6.69
CA LEU A 181 15.66 10.52 -5.87
C LEU A 181 16.82 9.68 -6.40
N GLU A 182 17.60 9.06 -5.52
CA GLU A 182 18.63 8.12 -5.97
C GLU A 182 17.95 6.87 -6.57
N PRO A 183 18.43 6.32 -7.70
CA PRO A 183 17.85 5.10 -8.28
C PRO A 183 17.77 3.92 -7.31
N ALA A 184 18.77 3.76 -6.44
CA ALA A 184 18.79 2.71 -5.42
C ALA A 184 17.75 2.96 -4.31
N GLU A 185 17.58 4.21 -3.88
CA GLU A 185 16.53 4.62 -2.94
C GLU A 185 15.13 4.38 -3.54
N ALA A 186 14.93 4.72 -4.81
CA ALA A 186 13.68 4.48 -5.53
C ALA A 186 13.29 2.99 -5.49
N ARG A 187 14.26 2.11 -5.80
CA ARG A 187 14.07 0.66 -5.72
C ARG A 187 13.71 0.22 -4.32
N ALA A 188 14.47 0.64 -3.31
CA ALA A 188 14.24 0.23 -1.93
C ALA A 188 12.86 0.65 -1.40
N ARG A 189 12.40 1.87 -1.70
CA ARG A 189 11.05 2.34 -1.35
C ARG A 189 9.95 1.49 -1.98
N ILE A 190 10.08 1.18 -3.27
CA ILE A 190 9.10 0.36 -4.00
C ILE A 190 9.10 -1.07 -3.44
N GLU A 191 10.28 -1.67 -3.21
CA GLU A 191 10.38 -3.01 -2.64
C GLU A 191 9.77 -3.09 -1.23
N ALA A 192 10.01 -2.09 -0.38
CA ALA A 192 9.39 -2.00 0.95
C ALA A 192 7.86 -1.87 0.87
N GLY A 193 7.35 -1.01 -0.02
CA GLY A 193 5.89 -0.85 -0.18
C GLY A 193 5.21 -2.08 -0.79
N LEU A 194 5.87 -2.77 -1.72
CA LEU A 194 5.37 -4.05 -2.25
C LEU A 194 5.43 -5.15 -1.20
N TYR A 195 6.44 -5.16 -0.33
CA TYR A 195 6.51 -6.07 0.81
C TYR A 195 5.33 -5.86 1.75
N MET A 196 5.04 -4.62 2.13
CA MET A 196 3.88 -4.28 2.96
C MET A 196 2.56 -4.69 2.29
N LEU A 197 2.42 -4.44 0.99
CA LEU A 197 1.26 -4.88 0.21
C LEU A 197 1.07 -6.40 0.27
N ASP A 198 2.14 -7.16 0.02
CA ASP A 198 2.09 -8.63 -0.01
C ASP A 198 1.81 -9.25 1.38
N HIS A 199 2.02 -8.49 2.46
CA HIS A 199 1.76 -8.91 3.85
C HIS A 199 0.49 -8.29 4.45
N THR A 200 -0.25 -7.48 3.68
CA THR A 200 -1.52 -6.88 4.10
C THR A 200 -2.67 -7.71 3.54
N TYR A 201 -3.50 -8.27 4.43
CA TYR A 201 -4.70 -9.01 4.03
C TYR A 201 -5.75 -8.05 3.47
N ASP A 202 -6.26 -8.36 2.27
CA ASP A 202 -7.32 -7.59 1.58
C ASP A 202 -6.99 -6.10 1.48
N ALA A 203 -5.76 -5.79 1.05
CA ALA A 203 -5.27 -4.43 0.94
C ALA A 203 -6.11 -3.60 -0.05
N PRO A 204 -6.59 -2.39 0.33
CA PRO A 204 -7.40 -1.54 -0.55
C PRO A 204 -6.49 -0.78 -1.53
N VAL A 205 -6.13 -1.45 -2.63
CA VAL A 205 -5.28 -0.90 -3.69
C VAL A 205 -6.04 -0.80 -5.01
N ASP A 206 -5.57 0.09 -5.89
CA ASP A 206 -6.14 0.25 -7.23
C ASP A 206 -5.81 -0.96 -8.11
N ASP A 207 -6.74 -1.30 -9.03
CA ASP A 207 -6.62 -2.46 -9.92
C ASP A 207 -5.31 -2.43 -10.74
N ASP A 208 -4.82 -1.22 -11.06
CA ASP A 208 -3.60 -1.01 -11.83
C ASP A 208 -2.33 -1.49 -11.10
N VAL A 209 -2.31 -1.49 -9.76
CA VAL A 209 -1.20 -2.08 -8.98
C VAL A 209 -1.04 -3.56 -9.30
N HIS A 210 -2.16 -4.29 -9.36
CA HIS A 210 -2.15 -5.70 -9.70
C HIS A 210 -1.87 -5.91 -11.18
N ALA A 211 -2.49 -5.13 -12.07
CA ALA A 211 -2.30 -5.23 -13.51
C ALA A 211 -0.85 -4.96 -13.92
N LEU A 212 -0.20 -3.97 -13.32
CA LEU A 212 1.18 -3.56 -13.64
C LEU A 212 2.24 -4.28 -12.82
N ARG A 213 1.88 -5.17 -11.87
CA ARG A 213 2.85 -5.78 -10.94
C ARG A 213 4.03 -6.47 -11.64
N GLY A 214 3.79 -7.21 -12.71
CA GLY A 214 4.85 -7.86 -13.47
C GLY A 214 5.78 -6.86 -14.17
N LEU A 215 5.21 -5.76 -14.70
CA LEU A 215 5.97 -4.65 -15.28
C LEU A 215 6.81 -3.95 -14.20
N ILE A 216 6.22 -3.62 -13.05
CA ILE A 216 6.91 -3.00 -11.90
C ILE A 216 8.10 -3.86 -11.49
N ASP A 217 7.90 -5.15 -11.24
CA ASP A 217 8.97 -6.08 -10.85
C ASP A 217 10.09 -6.12 -11.92
N GLY A 218 9.73 -6.07 -13.21
CA GLY A 218 10.69 -6.03 -14.32
C GLY A 218 11.49 -4.73 -14.40
N ARG A 219 10.85 -3.60 -14.12
CA ARG A 219 11.43 -2.25 -14.16
C ARG A 219 12.35 -1.99 -12.98
N ILE A 220 11.93 -2.32 -11.76
CA ILE A 220 12.77 -2.09 -10.56
C ILE A 220 14.03 -2.97 -10.56
N ARG A 221 14.01 -4.14 -11.22
CA ARG A 221 15.21 -4.97 -11.46
C ARG A 221 16.28 -4.27 -12.31
N ARG A 222 15.95 -3.19 -13.01
CA ARG A 222 16.93 -2.36 -13.76
C ARG A 222 17.61 -1.31 -12.87
N LEU A 223 17.08 -1.06 -11.68
CA LEU A 223 17.65 -0.12 -10.72
C LEU A 223 18.69 -0.83 -9.84
N PRO A 224 19.73 -0.11 -9.35
CA PRO A 224 20.69 -0.65 -8.39
C PRO A 224 19.99 -1.09 -7.09
N ASP A 225 20.47 -2.16 -6.45
CA ASP A 225 20.06 -2.58 -5.11
C ASP A 225 20.99 -2.00 -4.02
N GLY A 226 20.71 -2.36 -2.77
CA GLY A 226 21.61 -2.13 -1.63
C GLY A 226 21.45 -0.78 -0.94
N PHE A 227 20.40 0.00 -1.27
CA PHE A 227 20.05 1.17 -0.48
C PHE A 227 19.29 0.73 0.77
N GLU A 228 19.81 1.09 1.94
CA GLU A 228 19.13 0.91 3.21
C GLU A 228 18.26 2.15 3.46
N LEU A 229 16.93 1.96 3.50
CA LEU A 229 16.04 3.02 3.93
C LEU A 229 16.34 3.36 5.39
N PRO A 230 16.23 4.63 5.80
CA PRO A 230 16.23 4.97 7.22
C PRO A 230 15.23 4.08 7.96
N GLU A 231 15.59 3.61 9.16
CA GLU A 231 14.63 2.97 10.05
C GLU A 231 13.59 4.03 10.44
N GLU A 232 12.49 4.09 9.68
CA GLU A 232 11.38 5.00 9.95
C GLU A 232 10.55 4.53 11.16
N TYR A 233 10.81 3.32 11.65
CA TYR A 233 10.11 2.66 12.75
C TYR A 233 11.07 2.21 13.84
N GLU A 234 11.58 3.15 14.64
CA GLU A 234 12.06 2.80 15.98
C GLU A 234 10.86 2.69 16.91
N GLU A 235 10.69 1.54 17.57
CA GLU A 235 9.64 1.37 18.58
C GLU A 235 9.83 2.41 19.69
N MET A 236 8.84 3.29 19.82
CA MET A 236 8.89 4.34 20.82
C MET A 236 8.77 3.74 22.22
N SER A 237 9.80 3.94 23.03
CA SER A 237 9.88 3.43 24.41
C SER A 237 8.78 4.03 25.30
N VAL A 238 8.49 3.36 26.42
CA VAL A 238 7.51 3.86 27.39
C VAL A 238 7.93 5.23 27.92
N GLU A 239 9.23 5.44 28.20
CA GLU A 239 9.77 6.70 28.68
C GLU A 239 9.65 7.84 27.66
N GLU A 240 9.76 7.52 26.36
CA GLU A 240 9.51 8.49 25.30
C GLU A 240 8.04 8.87 25.21
N ARG A 241 7.11 7.90 25.35
CA ARG A 241 5.67 8.15 25.32
C ARG A 241 5.25 9.01 26.50
N GLU A 242 5.74 8.70 27.70
CA GLU A 242 5.50 9.50 28.91
C GLU A 242 6.06 10.92 28.78
N ARG A 243 7.26 11.07 28.21
CA ARG A 243 7.85 12.39 27.95
C ARG A 243 6.99 13.18 26.96
N LEU A 244 6.54 12.55 25.87
CA LEU A 244 5.71 13.21 24.87
C LEU A 244 4.37 13.67 25.46
N HIS A 245 3.75 12.84 26.29
CA HIS A 245 2.55 13.18 27.04
C HIS A 245 2.77 14.39 27.94
N ALA A 246 3.85 14.39 28.74
CA ALA A 246 4.21 15.51 29.61
C ALA A 246 4.51 16.80 28.85
N GLU A 247 5.15 16.71 27.68
CA GLU A 247 5.41 17.84 26.78
C GLU A 247 4.12 18.44 26.22
N PHE A 248 3.16 17.61 25.79
CA PHE A 248 1.83 18.06 25.39
C PHE A 248 1.14 18.79 26.54
N LEU A 249 1.09 18.19 27.73
CA LEU A 249 0.50 18.84 28.89
C LEU A 249 1.23 20.13 29.28
N ALA A 250 2.51 20.31 28.93
CA ALA A 250 3.25 21.55 29.13
C ALA A 250 3.12 22.59 28.03
N SER A 251 2.50 22.22 26.91
CA SER A 251 2.31 23.10 25.78
C SER A 251 1.16 24.09 26.00
N PRO A 252 1.13 25.20 25.25
CA PRO A 252 -0.02 26.11 25.23
C PRO A 252 -1.34 25.41 24.91
N GLU A 253 -1.31 24.39 24.05
CA GLU A 253 -2.46 23.58 23.65
C GLU A 253 -2.94 22.69 24.81
N GLY A 254 -2.04 22.02 25.51
CA GLY A 254 -2.38 20.99 26.51
C GLY A 254 -2.46 21.44 27.97
N GLN A 255 -1.93 22.63 28.32
CA GLN A 255 -1.81 23.05 29.72
C GLN A 255 -3.12 23.09 30.52
N HIS A 256 -4.26 23.27 29.85
CA HIS A 256 -5.57 23.35 30.49
C HIS A 256 -6.18 21.97 30.76
N TRP A 257 -5.64 20.91 30.14
CA TRP A 257 -6.01 19.51 30.37
C TRP A 257 -5.26 18.88 31.56
N ARG A 258 -4.28 19.58 32.13
CA ARG A 258 -3.49 19.08 33.27
C ARG A 258 -4.36 18.73 34.47
N GLY A 259 -4.27 17.48 34.93
CA GLY A 259 -5.03 16.97 36.06
C GLY A 259 -6.46 16.53 35.71
N ASP A 260 -6.87 16.63 34.44
CA ASP A 260 -8.08 15.98 33.93
C ASP A 260 -7.72 14.55 33.47
N ALA A 261 -8.04 13.57 34.32
CA ALA A 261 -7.72 12.17 34.05
C ALA A 261 -8.37 11.63 32.77
N GLY A 262 -9.54 12.15 32.37
CA GLY A 262 -10.21 11.73 31.12
C GLY A 262 -9.50 12.29 29.89
N ALA A 263 -9.06 13.55 29.95
CA ALA A 263 -8.29 14.15 28.86
C ALA A 263 -6.89 13.52 28.73
N GLU A 264 -6.23 13.25 29.84
CA GLU A 264 -4.92 12.60 29.85
C GLU A 264 -4.97 11.17 29.26
N ASP A 265 -6.04 10.40 29.50
CA ASP A 265 -6.27 9.07 28.90
C ASP A 265 -6.51 9.16 27.38
N VAL A 266 -7.22 10.19 26.90
CA VAL A 266 -7.39 10.42 25.46
C VAL A 266 -6.03 10.69 24.78
N VAL A 267 -5.19 11.53 25.40
CA VAL A 267 -3.86 11.85 24.86
C VAL A 267 -2.95 10.62 24.86
N GLU A 268 -2.96 9.84 25.94
CA GLU A 268 -2.23 8.56 26.01
C GLU A 268 -2.68 7.62 24.89
N THR A 269 -3.99 7.52 24.66
CA THR A 269 -4.56 6.71 23.57
C THR A 269 -4.12 7.21 22.19
N ALA A 270 -4.09 8.52 21.97
CA ALA A 270 -3.63 9.12 20.71
C ALA A 270 -2.14 8.88 20.46
N ILE A 271 -1.30 8.97 21.50
CA ILE A 271 0.13 8.63 21.44
C ILE A 271 0.31 7.15 21.12
N TRP A 272 -0.47 6.26 21.74
CA TRP A 272 -0.39 4.83 21.50
C TRP A 272 -0.75 4.46 20.06
N PHE A 273 -1.88 4.96 19.55
CA PHE A 273 -2.25 4.82 18.14
C PHE A 273 -1.13 5.32 17.23
N GLY A 274 -0.63 6.52 17.53
CA GLY A 274 0.41 7.18 16.79
C GLY A 274 1.75 6.43 16.76
N ALA A 275 2.14 5.81 17.86
CA ALA A 275 3.40 5.08 17.97
C ALA A 275 3.32 3.69 17.33
N ASP A 276 2.16 3.02 17.42
CA ASP A 276 2.05 1.59 17.11
C ASP A 276 1.31 1.31 15.79
N TYR A 277 0.54 2.26 15.25
CA TYR A 277 -0.31 2.06 14.07
C TYR A 277 -0.14 3.11 12.99
N ASN A 278 0.41 4.27 13.32
CA ASN A 278 0.58 5.37 12.38
C ASN A 278 2.02 5.38 11.85
N HIS A 279 2.19 5.17 10.55
CA HIS A 279 3.48 5.41 9.89
C HIS A 279 3.94 6.86 10.17
N GLY A 280 5.24 7.11 10.28
CA GLY A 280 5.74 8.46 10.61
C GLY A 280 5.48 8.92 12.06
N GLY A 281 4.89 8.07 12.90
CA GLY A 281 4.87 8.22 14.35
C GLY A 281 3.74 9.08 14.92
N PRO A 282 3.79 9.37 16.24
CA PRO A 282 2.64 9.90 16.98
C PRO A 282 2.29 11.34 16.71
N LEU A 283 3.14 12.07 16.00
CA LEU A 283 2.94 13.48 15.69
C LEU A 283 2.35 13.72 14.29
N ARG A 284 2.18 12.68 13.46
CA ARG A 284 1.56 12.85 12.13
C ARG A 284 0.04 12.80 12.22
N TRP A 285 -0.62 13.95 12.11
CA TRP A 285 -2.07 14.07 12.15
C TRP A 285 -2.63 14.91 11.00
N SER A 286 -2.85 14.29 9.85
CA SER A 286 -3.63 14.87 8.75
C SER A 286 -5.14 14.68 8.99
N VAL A 287 -5.96 15.26 8.10
CA VAL A 287 -7.41 14.98 8.05
C VAL A 287 -7.68 13.48 7.94
N VAL A 288 -6.91 12.77 7.11
CA VAL A 288 -7.07 11.32 6.89
C VAL A 288 -6.68 10.53 8.13
N VAL A 289 -5.62 10.93 8.84
CA VAL A 289 -5.24 10.26 10.11
C VAL A 289 -6.31 10.48 11.18
N VAL A 290 -6.91 11.68 11.27
CA VAL A 290 -8.02 11.96 12.19
C VAL A 290 -9.22 11.06 11.87
N GLU A 291 -9.59 10.96 10.58
CA GLU A 291 -10.64 10.04 10.11
C GLU A 291 -10.35 8.61 10.55
N ILE A 292 -9.17 8.06 10.19
CA ILE A 292 -8.78 6.69 10.51
C ILE A 292 -8.81 6.44 12.01
N PHE A 293 -8.29 7.36 12.81
CA PHE A 293 -8.29 7.25 14.26
C PHE A 293 -9.73 7.18 14.80
N MET A 294 -10.59 8.10 14.38
CA MET A 294 -11.94 8.28 14.92
C MET A 294 -12.93 7.24 14.43
N THR A 295 -12.99 6.99 13.13
CA THR A 295 -14.07 6.19 12.51
C THR A 295 -13.70 4.72 12.32
N SER A 296 -12.40 4.38 12.39
CA SER A 296 -11.93 3.01 12.20
C SER A 296 -11.21 2.47 13.43
N TRP A 297 -10.09 3.06 13.82
CA TRP A 297 -9.22 2.48 14.84
C TRP A 297 -9.86 2.47 16.24
N LEU A 298 -10.45 3.59 16.69
CA LEU A 298 -11.15 3.67 17.98
C LEU A 298 -12.29 2.63 18.10
N PRO A 299 -13.28 2.58 17.17
CA PRO A 299 -14.34 1.57 17.19
C PRO A 299 -13.80 0.14 17.20
N ARG A 300 -12.72 -0.14 16.47
CA ARG A 300 -12.17 -1.48 16.31
C ARG A 300 -11.34 -1.96 17.48
N LYS A 301 -10.59 -1.07 18.14
CA LYS A 301 -9.52 -1.42 19.07
C LYS A 301 -9.76 -0.98 20.51
N VAL A 302 -10.53 0.08 20.73
CA VAL A 302 -10.68 0.68 22.06
C VAL A 302 -12.01 0.28 22.70
N THR A 303 -11.92 -0.14 23.96
CA THR A 303 -13.06 -0.52 24.81
C THR A 303 -13.06 0.39 26.04
N ARG A 304 -13.93 1.41 26.03
CA ARG A 304 -14.09 2.42 27.09
C ARG A 304 -15.56 2.78 27.26
N GLU A 305 -15.89 3.53 28.31
CA GLU A 305 -17.26 4.04 28.52
C GLU A 305 -17.60 5.18 27.54
N PRO A 306 -18.88 5.45 27.24
CA PRO A 306 -19.29 6.50 26.29
C PRO A 306 -18.67 7.88 26.55
N VAL A 307 -18.50 8.25 27.81
CA VAL A 307 -17.90 9.53 28.22
C VAL A 307 -16.46 9.70 27.73
N PHE A 308 -15.72 8.62 27.50
CA PHE A 308 -14.38 8.68 26.91
C PHE A 308 -14.46 9.16 25.45
N PHE A 309 -15.39 8.63 24.66
CA PHE A 309 -15.55 8.98 23.25
C PHE A 309 -16.07 10.42 23.07
N GLU A 310 -16.94 10.88 23.96
CA GLU A 310 -17.30 12.30 24.06
C GLU A 310 -16.07 13.17 24.38
N ARG A 311 -15.20 12.70 25.30
CA ARG A 311 -13.97 13.42 25.64
C ARG A 311 -12.97 13.47 24.48
N VAL A 312 -12.94 12.48 23.60
CA VAL A 312 -12.08 12.48 22.40
C VAL A 312 -12.33 13.73 21.55
N THR A 313 -13.59 14.12 21.34
CA THR A 313 -13.92 15.26 20.48
C THR A 313 -13.51 16.61 21.09
N GLU A 314 -13.43 16.68 22.41
CA GLU A 314 -12.97 17.87 23.13
C GLU A 314 -11.44 18.02 23.10
N VAL A 315 -10.70 16.91 23.26
CA VAL A 315 -9.25 16.93 23.53
C VAL A 315 -8.42 16.74 22.26
N LEU A 316 -8.89 15.92 21.32
CA LEU A 316 -8.15 15.59 20.10
C LEU A 316 -7.79 16.82 19.25
N PRO A 317 -8.63 17.87 19.11
CA PRO A 317 -8.26 19.05 18.33
C PRO A 317 -7.01 19.75 18.86
N ASP A 318 -6.81 19.76 20.18
CA ASP A 318 -5.62 20.37 20.80
C ASP A 318 -4.38 19.49 20.65
N TRP A 319 -4.55 18.17 20.72
CA TRP A 319 -3.48 17.22 20.39
C TRP A 319 -3.02 17.37 18.94
N VAL A 320 -3.95 17.46 17.98
CA VAL A 320 -3.63 17.65 16.55
C VAL A 320 -2.90 18.97 16.33
N ARG A 321 -3.35 20.08 16.96
CA ARG A 321 -2.67 21.38 16.90
C ARG A 321 -1.26 21.33 17.48
N TYR A 322 -1.09 20.69 18.64
CA TYR A 322 0.22 20.48 19.25
C TYR A 322 1.15 19.71 18.32
N ALA A 323 0.67 18.56 17.81
CA ALA A 323 1.44 17.69 16.94
C ALA A 323 1.87 18.41 15.65
N GLY A 324 0.95 19.11 15.01
CA GLY A 324 1.23 19.91 13.82
C GLY A 324 2.21 21.06 14.10
N ARG A 325 2.09 21.76 15.23
CA ARG A 325 3.05 22.81 15.61
C ARG A 325 4.45 22.25 15.81
N VAL A 326 4.59 21.11 16.48
CA VAL A 326 5.88 20.45 16.70
C VAL A 326 6.52 20.01 15.37
N ARG A 327 5.71 19.51 14.42
CA ARG A 327 6.16 19.15 13.07
C ARG A 327 6.35 20.33 12.11
N GLY A 328 5.93 21.54 12.50
CA GLY A 328 6.02 22.73 11.64
C GLY A 328 5.00 22.75 10.50
N VAL A 329 3.85 22.08 10.66
CA VAL A 329 2.76 22.05 9.67
C VAL A 329 2.24 23.47 9.43
N PRO A 330 2.03 23.88 8.16
CA PRO A 330 1.45 25.18 7.84
C PRO A 330 0.05 25.39 8.48
N ALA A 331 -0.26 26.64 8.83
CA ALA A 331 -1.43 26.97 9.66
C ALA A 331 -2.78 26.56 9.04
N GLU A 332 -2.93 26.68 7.71
CA GLU A 332 -4.18 26.34 7.02
C GLU A 332 -4.45 24.82 7.00
N PRO A 333 -3.55 23.96 6.50
CA PRO A 333 -3.68 22.50 6.63
C PRO A 333 -3.85 22.04 8.09
N LEU A 334 -3.13 22.64 9.03
CA LEU A 334 -3.27 22.31 10.47
C LEU A 334 -4.67 22.65 11.01
N SER A 335 -5.22 23.78 10.59
CA SER A 335 -6.57 24.18 10.95
C SER A 335 -7.59 23.16 10.42
N GLU A 336 -7.47 22.74 9.16
CA GLU A 336 -8.33 21.72 8.55
C GLU A 336 -8.25 20.38 9.29
N ALA A 337 -7.05 19.88 9.57
CA ALA A 337 -6.86 18.64 10.33
C ALA A 337 -7.49 18.72 11.73
N SER A 338 -7.37 19.86 12.43
CA SER A 338 -7.99 20.01 13.74
C SER A 338 -9.54 20.10 13.68
N GLN A 339 -10.09 20.64 12.59
CA GLN A 339 -11.54 20.74 12.37
C GLN A 339 -12.16 19.42 11.90
N ALA A 340 -11.36 18.52 11.32
CA ALA A 340 -11.80 17.18 10.94
C ALA A 340 -12.35 16.38 12.13
N VAL A 341 -11.94 16.69 13.36
CA VAL A 341 -12.48 16.06 14.56
C VAL A 341 -13.99 16.32 14.70
N GLU A 342 -14.44 17.55 14.46
CA GLU A 342 -15.87 17.89 14.48
C GLU A 342 -16.61 17.21 13.32
N LEU A 343 -15.97 17.12 12.15
CA LEU A 343 -16.53 16.46 10.97
C LEU A 343 -16.84 14.97 11.21
N PHE A 344 -15.93 14.25 11.88
CA PHE A 344 -16.02 12.80 12.08
C PHE A 344 -16.62 12.40 13.43
N GLN A 345 -17.08 13.34 14.25
CA GLN A 345 -17.65 13.07 15.57
C GLN A 345 -18.86 12.12 15.49
N ASP A 346 -19.85 12.44 14.66
CA ASP A 346 -21.09 11.67 14.60
C ASP A 346 -20.82 10.24 14.09
N GLU A 347 -20.00 10.10 13.06
CA GLU A 347 -19.59 8.81 12.51
C GLU A 347 -18.82 7.96 13.53
N MET A 348 -17.93 8.57 14.32
CA MET A 348 -17.23 7.89 15.41
C MET A 348 -18.20 7.37 16.47
N LEU A 349 -19.14 8.22 16.92
CA LEU A 349 -20.14 7.84 17.92
C LEU A 349 -21.09 6.74 17.41
N GLU A 350 -21.43 6.75 16.12
CA GLU A 350 -22.19 5.66 15.49
C GLU A 350 -21.37 4.37 15.46
N ALA A 351 -20.13 4.42 14.96
CA ALA A 351 -19.27 3.25 14.78
C ALA A 351 -18.87 2.57 16.11
N VAL A 352 -18.60 3.32 17.19
CA VAL A 352 -18.27 2.71 18.49
C VAL A 352 -19.43 1.89 19.07
N ASN A 353 -20.66 2.25 18.71
CA ASN A 353 -21.89 1.58 19.14
C ASN A 353 -22.36 0.48 18.18
N ASP A 354 -21.70 0.29 17.03
CA ASP A 354 -22.02 -0.76 16.06
C ASP A 354 -21.10 -1.99 16.24
N PRO A 355 -21.63 -3.15 16.69
CA PRO A 355 -20.87 -4.39 16.79
C PRO A 355 -20.24 -4.87 15.47
N HIS A 356 -20.77 -4.47 14.32
CA HIS A 356 -20.19 -4.82 13.01
C HIS A 356 -18.93 -4.02 12.68
N ALA A 357 -18.73 -2.85 13.30
CA ALA A 357 -17.54 -2.04 13.14
C ALA A 357 -16.36 -2.52 14.02
N TRP A 358 -16.60 -3.43 14.97
CA TRP A 358 -15.58 -3.88 15.92
C TRP A 358 -14.56 -4.82 15.30
N GLY A 359 -13.32 -4.73 15.78
CA GLY A 359 -12.26 -5.66 15.39
C GLY A 359 -12.45 -7.05 16.03
N PRO A 360 -11.92 -8.12 15.42
CA PRO A 360 -12.12 -9.49 15.90
C PRO A 360 -11.75 -9.71 17.38
N ALA A 361 -10.65 -9.09 17.83
CA ALA A 361 -10.20 -9.18 19.23
C ALA A 361 -11.20 -8.52 20.20
N LYS A 362 -11.74 -7.35 19.84
CA LYS A 362 -12.75 -6.65 20.65
C LYS A 362 -14.06 -7.45 20.69
N THR A 363 -14.52 -7.94 19.54
CA THR A 363 -15.70 -8.81 19.44
C THR A 363 -15.56 -10.06 20.32
N PHE A 364 -14.39 -10.71 20.26
CA PHE A 364 -14.09 -11.87 21.11
C PHE A 364 -14.08 -11.50 22.61
N ALA A 365 -13.40 -10.43 23.00
CA ALA A 365 -13.32 -10.00 24.40
C ALA A 365 -14.69 -9.66 24.99
N VAL A 366 -15.54 -8.95 24.23
CA VAL A 366 -16.92 -8.62 24.64
C VAL A 366 -17.76 -9.89 24.76
N ALA A 367 -17.64 -10.83 23.82
CA ALA A 367 -18.35 -12.11 23.88
C ALA A 367 -17.92 -12.96 25.09
N ALA A 368 -16.63 -12.99 25.39
CA ALA A 368 -16.07 -13.69 26.55
C ALA A 368 -16.56 -13.07 27.87
N GLN A 369 -16.54 -11.74 27.99
CA GLN A 369 -17.08 -11.03 29.16
C GLN A 369 -18.58 -11.26 29.33
N ALA A 370 -19.37 -11.22 28.26
CA ALA A 370 -20.81 -11.51 28.29
C ALA A 370 -21.09 -12.96 28.72
N ALA A 371 -20.18 -13.89 28.44
CA ALA A 371 -20.22 -15.26 28.90
C ALA A 371 -19.68 -15.46 30.33
N GLY A 372 -19.25 -14.39 31.00
CA GLY A 372 -18.70 -14.42 32.36
C GLY A 372 -17.30 -15.02 32.46
N VAL A 373 -16.53 -15.04 31.36
CA VAL A 373 -15.16 -15.56 31.33
C VAL A 373 -14.21 -14.55 31.99
N ASP A 374 -13.39 -15.02 32.92
CA ASP A 374 -12.27 -14.24 33.44
C ASP A 374 -11.16 -14.20 32.38
N LEU A 375 -10.97 -13.03 31.78
CA LEU A 375 -9.95 -12.82 30.74
C LEU A 375 -8.52 -12.93 31.26
N THR A 376 -8.32 -12.95 32.59
CA THR A 376 -7.01 -13.11 33.22
C THR A 376 -6.66 -14.56 33.53
N ASP A 377 -7.61 -15.49 33.36
CA ASP A 377 -7.42 -16.93 33.52
C ASP A 377 -7.18 -17.60 32.14
N PRO A 378 -5.94 -18.05 31.84
CA PRO A 378 -5.61 -18.68 30.56
C PRO A 378 -6.43 -19.95 30.26
N ASP A 379 -6.81 -20.72 31.29
CA ASP A 379 -7.54 -21.97 31.10
C ASP A 379 -9.01 -21.70 30.76
N ALA A 380 -9.62 -20.70 31.43
CA ALA A 380 -10.98 -20.25 31.12
C ALA A 380 -11.05 -19.62 29.71
N LEU A 381 -10.03 -18.87 29.32
CA LEU A 381 -9.94 -18.26 28.00
C LEU A 381 -9.80 -19.32 26.89
N ASN A 382 -8.91 -20.30 27.07
CA ASN A 382 -8.70 -21.38 26.09
C ASN A 382 -9.97 -22.22 25.87
N ALA A 383 -10.68 -22.58 26.95
CA ALA A 383 -11.95 -23.30 26.84
C ALA A 383 -13.03 -22.49 26.10
N PHE A 384 -13.03 -21.17 26.25
CA PHE A 384 -13.93 -20.29 25.50
C PHE A 384 -13.53 -20.17 24.02
N VAL A 385 -12.23 -20.09 23.69
CA VAL A 385 -11.72 -20.06 22.31
C VAL A 385 -12.17 -21.29 21.53
N GLU A 386 -12.01 -22.49 22.10
CA GLU A 386 -12.43 -23.75 21.44
C GLU A 386 -13.92 -23.72 21.09
N LYS A 387 -14.77 -23.35 22.05
CA LYS A 387 -16.22 -23.25 21.87
C LYS A 387 -16.63 -22.14 20.90
N TYR A 388 -15.94 -21.00 20.92
CA TYR A 388 -16.22 -19.86 20.05
C TYR A 388 -15.89 -20.21 18.59
N ASN A 389 -14.78 -20.89 18.35
CA ASN A 389 -14.37 -21.34 17.02
C ASN A 389 -15.29 -22.44 16.47
N GLU A 390 -15.78 -23.36 17.31
CA GLU A 390 -16.79 -24.35 16.91
C GLU A 390 -18.11 -23.69 16.45
N GLY A 391 -18.51 -22.59 17.10
CA GLY A 391 -19.70 -21.83 16.74
C GLY A 391 -19.56 -20.97 15.47
N LEU A 392 -18.34 -20.57 15.11
CA LEU A 392 -18.04 -19.87 13.84
C LEU A 392 -17.94 -20.81 12.64
N ALA A 393 -17.68 -22.11 12.88
CA ALA A 393 -17.56 -23.13 11.84
C ALA A 393 -18.91 -23.81 11.47
N ALA A 394 -19.99 -23.48 12.19
CA ALA A 394 -21.36 -23.98 11.99
C ALA A 394 -22.22 -22.95 11.25
#